data_AF-A0A9P8XQG5-F1
#
_entry.id   AF-A0A9P8XQG5-F1
#
_cell.length_a   1.000
_cell.length_b   1.000
_cell.length_c   1.000
_cell.angle_alpha   90.00
_cell.angle_beta   90.00
_cell.angle_gamma   90.00
#
_symmetry.space_group_name_H-M   'P 1'
#
loop_
_entity.id
_entity.type
_entity.pdbx_description
1 polymer ?
#
loop_
_entity_poly.entity_id
_entity_poly.type
_entity_poly.pdbx_seq_one_letter_code
_entity_poly.pdbx_strand_id
1 'polypeptide(L)' 'MANLSPKKRDRTKENFDKSCKGGAERFNKISKKYGARVYVQVCWKGRHYEYTSHDEPRWPRTRHDLEII' A
#
# COMPACT_ATOMS: atom_id res chain seq x y z
N MET A 1 -7.74 31.77 -12.89
CA MET A 1 -8.11 30.98 -11.70
C MET A 1 -8.49 29.58 -12.15
N ALA A 2 -7.83 28.53 -11.64
CA ALA A 2 -8.12 27.16 -12.06
C ALA A 2 -9.50 26.74 -11.51
N ASN A 3 -10.43 26.45 -12.42
CA ASN A 3 -11.72 25.85 -12.09
C ASN A 3 -11.50 24.44 -11.52
N LEU A 4 -11.33 24.34 -10.21
CA LEU A 4 -11.42 23.07 -9.48
C LEU A 4 -12.88 22.65 -9.47
N SER A 5 -13.29 21.96 -10.54
CA SER A 5 -14.57 21.26 -10.57
C SER A 5 -14.70 20.41 -9.29
N PRO A 6 -15.90 20.34 -8.67
CA PRO A 6 -16.08 19.60 -7.43
C PRO A 6 -15.59 18.17 -7.63
N LYS A 7 -14.57 17.74 -6.87
CA LYS A 7 -14.07 16.36 -6.89
C LYS A 7 -15.28 15.44 -6.78
N LYS A 8 -15.64 14.74 -7.88
CA LYS A 8 -16.74 13.77 -7.87
C LYS A 8 -16.52 12.87 -6.67
N ARG A 9 -17.49 12.85 -5.74
CA ARG A 9 -17.46 11.92 -4.60
C ARG A 9 -17.24 10.52 -5.17
N ASP A 10 -16.31 9.79 -4.58
CA ASP A 10 -15.95 8.44 -5.00
C ASP A 10 -17.11 7.48 -4.76
N ARG A 11 -18.08 7.46 -5.68
CA ARG A 11 -19.25 6.58 -5.62
C ARG A 11 -18.89 5.15 -6.05
N THR A 12 -17.89 5.00 -6.91
CA THR A 12 -17.42 3.72 -7.46
C THR A 12 -16.34 3.06 -6.60
N LYS A 13 -15.77 3.78 -5.63
CA LYS A 13 -14.68 3.31 -4.76
C LYS A 13 -13.38 3.05 -5.51
N GLU A 14 -13.30 3.50 -6.77
CA GLU A 14 -12.11 3.38 -7.62
C GLU A 14 -10.95 4.22 -7.09
N ASN A 15 -11.23 5.29 -6.34
CA ASN A 15 -10.15 6.08 -5.77
C ASN A 15 -9.45 5.32 -4.63
N PHE A 16 -10.15 4.48 -3.87
CA PHE A 16 -9.51 3.63 -2.85
C PHE A 16 -8.49 2.68 -3.50
N ASP A 17 -8.89 1.96 -4.54
CA ASP A 17 -8.01 1.02 -5.23
C ASP A 17 -6.85 1.74 -5.94
N LYS A 18 -7.12 2.88 -6.59
CA LYS A 18 -6.08 3.72 -7.20
C LYS A 18 -5.09 4.26 -6.16
N SER A 19 -5.59 4.71 -5.01
CA SER A 19 -4.74 5.17 -3.90
C SER A 19 -3.87 4.05 -3.35
N CYS A 20 -4.41 2.84 -3.16
CA CYS A 20 -3.64 1.69 -2.70
C CYS A 20 -2.56 1.30 -3.71
N LYS A 21 -2.88 1.23 -5.01
CA LYS A 21 -1.91 0.97 -6.09
C LYS A 21 -0.80 2.02 -6.14
N GLY A 22 -1.14 3.31 -6.08
CA GLY A 22 -0.15 4.39 -6.04
C GLY A 22 0.72 4.36 -4.77
N GLY A 23 0.17 3.88 -3.65
CA GLY A 23 0.93 3.57 -2.44
C GLY A 23 1.95 2.47 -2.68
N ALA A 24 1.53 1.33 -3.22
CA ALA A 24 2.42 0.20 -3.52
C ALA A 24 3.58 0.56 -4.46
N GLU A 25 3.37 1.40 -5.47
CA GLU A 25 4.46 1.89 -6.32
C GLU A 25 5.54 2.66 -5.52
N ARG A 26 5.13 3.45 -4.53
CA ARG A 26 6.05 4.18 -3.65
C ARG A 26 6.79 3.24 -2.71
N PHE A 27 6.08 2.28 -2.11
CA PHE A 27 6.69 1.27 -1.24
C PHE A 27 7.68 0.39 -2.00
N ASN A 28 7.38 0.04 -3.25
CA ASN A 28 8.31 -0.70 -4.11
C ASN A 28 9.59 0.10 -4.38
N LYS A 29 9.49 1.42 -4.59
CA LYS A 29 10.67 2.29 -4.72
C LYS A 29 11.53 2.30 -3.46
N ILE A 30 10.91 2.35 -2.27
CA ILE A 30 11.63 2.28 -0.99
C ILE A 30 12.34 0.93 -0.86
N SER A 31 11.63 -0.17 -1.14
CA SER A 31 12.19 -1.53 -1.10
C SER A 31 13.40 -1.66 -2.00
N LYS A 32 13.28 -1.25 -3.28
CA LYS A 32 14.39 -1.32 -4.24
C LYS A 32 15.57 -0.42 -3.89
N LYS A 33 15.31 0.78 -3.35
CA LYS A 33 16.37 1.77 -3.05
C LYS A 33 17.19 1.40 -1.83
N TYR A 34 16.56 0.81 -0.80
CA TYR A 34 17.19 0.60 0.50
C TYR A 34 17.28 -0.87 0.92
N GLY A 35 16.87 -1.81 0.06
CA GLY A 35 16.76 -3.23 0.43
C GLY A 35 15.72 -3.48 1.52
N ALA A 36 14.78 -2.56 1.72
CA ALA A 36 13.79 -2.66 2.79
C ALA A 36 12.71 -3.69 2.47
N ARG A 37 12.33 -4.51 3.46
CA ARG A 37 11.10 -5.32 3.42
C ARG A 37 9.93 -4.45 3.86
N VAL A 38 8.92 -4.30 3.01
CA VAL A 38 7.76 -3.42 3.26
C VAL A 38 6.48 -4.25 3.29
N TYR A 39 5.74 -4.13 4.39
CA TYR A 39 4.45 -4.79 4.61
C TYR A 39 3.37 -3.74 4.87
N VAL A 40 2.27 -3.77 4.12
CA VAL A 40 1.18 -2.78 4.22
C VAL A 40 -0.16 -3.48 4.21
N GLN A 41 -0.96 -3.24 5.23
CA GLN A 41 -2.37 -3.66 5.30
C GLN A 41 -3.23 -2.41 5.47
N VAL A 42 -4.23 -2.25 4.61
CA VAL A 42 -5.20 -1.15 4.70
C VAL A 42 -6.59 -1.74 4.83
N CYS A 43 -7.24 -1.46 5.97
CA CYS A 43 -8.60 -1.89 6.25
C CYS A 43 -9.56 -0.70 6.15
N TRP A 44 -10.56 -0.78 5.28
CA TRP A 44 -11.58 0.26 5.15
C TRP A 44 -12.96 -0.34 4.88
N LYS A 45 -13.91 -0.12 5.80
CA LYS A 45 -15.31 -0.55 5.67
C LYS A 45 -15.48 -2.02 5.22
N GLY A 46 -14.73 -2.93 5.85
CA GLY A 46 -14.77 -4.36 5.54
C GLY A 46 -13.96 -4.79 4.31
N ARG A 47 -13.27 -3.86 3.63
CA ARG A 47 -12.29 -4.17 2.59
C ARG A 47 -10.89 -4.20 3.17
N HIS A 48 -10.06 -5.10 2.65
CA HIS A 48 -8.64 -5.17 2.97
C HIS A 48 -7.83 -5.04 1.67
N TYR A 49 -6.75 -4.26 1.75
CA TYR A 49 -5.70 -4.23 0.75
C TYR A 49 -4.41 -4.67 1.41
N GLU A 50 -3.72 -5.63 0.80
CA GLU A 50 -2.45 -6.14 1.27
C GLU A 50 -1.38 -5.93 0.21
N TYR A 51 -0.22 -5.46 0.65
CA TYR A 51 0.98 -5.33 -0.16
C TYR A 51 2.18 -5.83 0.63
N THR A 52 2.99 -6.67 -0.01
CA THR A 52 4.31 -7.07 0.46
C THR A 52 5.31 -6.79 -0.66
N SER A 53 6.48 -6.25 -0.31
CA SER A 53 7.60 -6.07 -1.24
C SER A 53 8.49 -7.31 -1.34
N HIS A 54 8.17 -8.38 -0.62
CA HIS A 54 8.95 -9.60 -0.53
C HIS A 54 8.16 -10.79 -1.07
N ASP A 55 8.85 -11.75 -1.69
CA ASP A 55 8.25 -12.98 -2.25
C ASP A 55 7.70 -13.93 -1.18
N GLU A 56 7.98 -13.63 0.09
CA GLU A 56 7.52 -14.44 1.20
C GLU A 56 6.10 -13.98 1.56
N PRO A 57 5.08 -14.83 1.38
CA PRO A 57 3.69 -14.41 1.47
C PRO A 57 3.21 -14.22 2.91
N ARG A 58 4.08 -14.44 3.90
CA ARG A 58 3.71 -14.39 5.32
C ARG A 58 4.02 -13.02 5.88
N TRP A 59 3.00 -12.41 6.47
CA TRP A 59 3.19 -11.26 7.34
C TRP A 59 4.14 -11.61 8.48
N PRO A 60 5.13 -10.76 8.79
CA PRO A 60 6.00 -10.96 9.93
C PRO A 60 5.13 -10.95 11.20
N ARG A 61 5.22 -12.04 11.96
CA ARG A 61 4.46 -12.22 13.21
C ARG A 61 5.32 -11.94 14.42
N THR A 62 6.62 -12.02 14.25
CA THR A 62 7.62 -11.87 15.30
C THR A 62 8.67 -10.85 14.90
N ARG A 63 9.39 -10.34 15.90
CA ARG A 63 10.54 -9.47 15.67
C ARG A 63 11.66 -10.17 14.88
N HIS A 64 11.82 -11.49 15.07
CA HIS A 64 12.79 -12.28 14.32
C HIS A 64 12.49 -12.28 12.81
N ASP A 65 11.22 -12.30 12.41
CA ASP A 65 10.83 -12.22 11.00
C ASP A 65 11.27 -10.89 10.33
N LEU A 66 11.51 -9.85 11.13
CA LEU A 66 12.00 -8.54 10.69
C LEU A 66 13.53 -8.43 10.73
N GLU A 67 14.21 -9.26 11.51
CA GLU A 67 15.66 -9.24 11.72
C GLU A 67 16.41 -10.16 10.75
N ILE A 68 15.71 -11.03 10.02
CA ILE A 68 16.26 -11.75 8.86
C ILE A 68 16.43 -10.73 7.72
N ILE A 69 17.59 -10.08 7.68
CA ILE A 69 18.08 -9.22 6.61
C ILE A 69 19.52 -9.64 6.27
#